data_AF-A0A1V5A149-F1
#
_entry.id   AF-A0A1V5A149-F1
#
_cell.length_a   1.000
_cell.length_b   1.000
_cell.length_c   1.000
_cell.angle_alpha   90.00
_cell.angle_beta   90.00
_cell.angle_gamma   90.00
#
_symmetry.space_group_name_H-M   'P 1'
#
loop_
_entity.id
_entity.type
_entity.pdbx_description
1 polymer ?
#
loop_
_entity_poly.entity_id
_entity_poly.type
_entity_poly.pdbx_seq_one_letter_code
_entity_poly.pdbx_strand_id
1 'polypeptide(L)' 'MTNDVKKTCDVCGRKAIGIQVLGCCGSVVCEVHAEDRLKHMSPGEKIEWGSCFFYRYE' A
#
# COMPACT_ATOMS: atom_id res chain seq x y z
N MET A 1 -11.83 -11.97 12.75
CA MET A 1 -10.69 -11.90 11.83
C MET A 1 -9.98 -10.60 12.16
N THR A 2 -8.89 -10.64 12.94
CA THR A 2 -8.15 -9.43 13.28
C THR A 2 -7.50 -8.91 12.01
N ASN A 3 -7.85 -7.67 11.62
CA ASN A 3 -7.22 -6.94 10.52
C ASN A 3 -5.80 -6.56 10.97
N ASP A 4 -4.89 -7.52 10.99
CA ASP A 4 -3.47 -7.28 11.22
C ASP A 4 -2.88 -6.67 9.95
N VAL A 5 -3.19 -5.39 9.70
CA VAL A 5 -2.60 -4.61 8.62
C VAL A 5 -1.09 -4.61 8.87
N LYS A 6 -0.34 -5.27 7.97
CA LYS A 6 1.12 -5.34 8.05
C LYS A 6 1.67 -3.91 8.09
N LYS A 7 2.33 -3.56 9.20
CA LYS A 7 2.77 -2.16 9.46
C LYS A 7 4.17 -1.85 8.94
N THR A 8 4.82 -2.80 8.26
CA THR A 8 6.20 -2.67 7.79
C THR A 8 6.30 -2.89 6.30
N CYS A 9 7.19 -2.11 5.67
CA CYS A 9 7.47 -2.19 4.24
C CYS A 9 8.21 -3.49 3.91
N ASP A 10 7.74 -4.19 2.89
CA ASP A 10 8.33 -5.45 2.42
C ASP A 10 9.75 -5.28 1.85
N VAL A 11 10.11 -4.05 1.44
CA VAL A 11 11.42 -3.75 0.82
C VAL A 11 12.48 -3.40 1.86
N CYS A 12 12.14 -2.59 2.88
CA CYS A 12 13.13 -2.04 3.81
C CYS A 12 12.75 -2.09 5.29
N GLY A 13 11.58 -2.64 5.64
CA GLY A 13 11.14 -2.78 7.04
C GLY A 13 10.66 -1.50 7.74
N ARG A 14 10.76 -0.33 7.10
CA ARG A 14 10.22 0.94 7.65
C ARG A 14 8.70 0.88 7.79
N LYS A 15 8.11 1.85 8.52
CA LYS A 15 6.66 1.99 8.66
C LYS A 15 6.00 2.06 7.27
N ALA A 16 5.10 1.11 7.02
CA ALA A 16 4.31 1.08 5.81
C ALA A 16 3.24 2.17 5.84
N ILE A 17 2.95 2.71 4.66
CA ILE A 17 1.90 3.71 4.45
C ILE A 17 0.68 3.11 3.74
N GLY A 18 0.83 1.93 3.16
CA GLY A 18 -0.23 1.30 2.38
C GLY A 18 0.24 0.02 1.70
N ILE A 19 -0.67 -0.54 0.90
CA ILE A 19 -0.40 -1.64 -0.02
C ILE A 19 -0.61 -1.16 -1.45
N GLN A 20 0.26 -1.63 -2.33
CA GLN A 20 0.09 -1.51 -3.76
C GLN A 20 0.08 -2.89 -4.42
N VAL A 21 -0.88 -3.12 -5.30
CA VAL A 21 -0.99 -4.32 -6.12
C VAL A 21 -0.97 -3.90 -7.59
N LEU A 22 0.03 -4.39 -8.30
CA LEU A 22 0.27 -4.10 -9.71
C LEU A 22 0.23 -5.43 -10.47
N GLY A 23 -0.93 -5.74 -11.06
CA GLY A 23 -1.17 -7.03 -11.71
C GLY A 23 -1.26 -8.17 -10.68
N CYS A 24 -0.39 -9.17 -10.81
CA CYS A 24 -0.38 -10.33 -9.90
C CYS A 24 0.45 -10.12 -8.62
N CYS A 25 1.23 -9.04 -8.54
CA CYS A 25 2.15 -8.81 -7.42
C CYS A 25 1.60 -7.73 -6.49
N GLY A 26 1.50 -8.05 -5.20
CA GLY A 26 1.14 -7.11 -4.14
C GLY A 26 2.29 -6.91 -3.16
N SER A 27 2.48 -5.68 -2.68
CA SER A 27 3.52 -5.36 -1.70
C SER A 27 3.08 -4.23 -0.78
N VAL A 28 3.41 -4.39 0.50
CA VAL A 28 3.24 -3.37 1.53
C VAL A 28 4.45 -2.45 1.51
N VAL A 29 4.21 -1.14 1.39
CA VAL A 29 5.26 -0.17 1.04
C VAL A 29 5.27 1.02 1.99
N CYS A 30 6.45 1.56 2.26
CA CYS A 30 6.65 2.83 2.97
C CYS A 30 6.66 4.00 1.99
N GLU A 31 6.68 5.24 2.51
CA GLU A 31 6.69 6.47 1.69
C GLU A 31 7.80 6.52 0.63
N VAL A 32 8.95 5.88 0.89
CA VAL A 32 10.09 5.85 -0.05
C VAL A 32 9.88 4.84 -1.17
N HIS A 33 9.25 3.70 -0.89
CA HIS A 33 9.07 2.59 -1.85
C HIS A 33 7.68 2.54 -2.48
N ALA A 34 6.77 3.42 -2.06
CA ALA A 34 5.45 3.52 -2.64
C ALA A 34 5.48 4.22 -4.00
N GLU A 35 4.55 3.85 -4.88
CA GLU A 35 4.25 4.61 -6.09
C GLU A 35 3.76 6.01 -5.74
N ASP A 36 4.12 7.01 -6.56
CA ASP A 36 3.75 8.41 -6.28
C ASP A 36 2.24 8.61 -6.14
N ARG A 37 1.42 7.84 -6.86
CA ARG A 37 -0.03 7.90 -6.70
C ARG A 37 -0.48 7.49 -5.30
N LEU A 38 0.07 6.42 -4.71
CA LEU A 38 -0.25 5.98 -3.34
C LEU A 38 0.23 7.01 -2.28
N LYS A 39 1.29 7.78 -2.57
CA LYS A 39 1.75 8.86 -1.68
C LYS A 39 0.76 10.02 -1.61
N HIS A 40 0.11 10.35 -2.73
CA HIS A 40 -0.85 11.45 -2.84
C HIS A 40 -2.29 11.07 -2.50
N MET A 41 -2.57 9.79 -2.22
CA MET A 41 -3.87 9.33 -1.76
C MET A 41 -4.14 9.78 -0.32
N SER A 42 -5.41 10.01 -0.01
CA SER A 42 -5.86 10.32 1.34
C SER A 42 -5.76 9.09 2.25
N PRO A 43 -5.50 9.25 3.55
CA PRO A 43 -5.54 8.13 4.50
C PRO A 43 -6.89 7.40 4.44
N GLY A 44 -6.84 6.06 4.37
CA GLY A 44 -8.03 5.21 4.22
C GLY A 44 -8.56 5.09 2.78
N GLU A 45 -8.02 5.85 1.83
CA GLU A 45 -8.47 5.80 0.43
C GLU A 45 -8.05 4.49 -0.24
N LYS A 46 -8.96 3.90 -1.02
CA LYS A 46 -8.71 2.73 -1.87
C LYS A 46 -9.10 3.05 -3.30
N ILE A 47 -8.21 2.76 -4.24
CA ILE A 47 -8.46 2.88 -5.68
C ILE A 47 -8.15 1.54 -6.33
N GLU A 48 -9.02 1.07 -7.20
CA GLU A 48 -8.84 -0.17 -7.97
C GLU A 48 -9.11 0.06 -9.46
N TRP A 49 -8.33 -0.61 -10.31
CA TRP A 49 -8.47 -0.58 -11.76
C TRP A 49 -8.03 -1.92 -12.36
N GLY A 50 -9.01 -2.76 -12.71
CA GLY A 50 -8.77 -4.11 -13.19
C GLY A 50 -8.06 -4.96 -12.12
N SER A 51 -6.92 -5.54 -12.47
CA SER A 51 -6.12 -6.36 -11.55
C SER A 51 -5.22 -5.56 -10.61
N CYS A 52 -5.18 -4.24 -10.75
CA CYS A 52 -4.35 -3.37 -9.93
C CYS A 52 -5.18 -2.64 -8.87
N PHE A 53 -4.65 -2.45 -7.67
CA PHE A 53 -5.25 -1.55 -6.69
C PHE A 53 -4.22 -0.95 -5.75
N PHE A 54 -4.51 0.24 -5.24
CA PHE A 54 -3.80 0.91 -4.16
C PHE A 54 -4.74 1.08 -2.97
N TYR A 55 -4.20 0.87 -1.77
CA TYR A 55 -4.89 1.19 -0.53
C TYR A 55 -3.94 1.89 0.43
N ARG A 56 -4.30 3.13 0.78
CA ARG A 56 -3.57 3.96 1.74
C ARG A 56 -4.10 3.65 3.13
N TYR A 57 -3.21 3.27 4.04
CA TYR A 57 -3.59 3.04 5.44
C TYR A 57 -3.95 4.36 6.13
N GLU A 58 -4.71 4.28 7.22
CA GLU A 58 -5.01 5.41 8.11
C GLU A 58 -3.77 5.92 8.86
#